data_AF-A0A7Y0HPJ3-F1
#
_entry.id   AF-A0A7Y0HPJ3-F1
#
_cell.length_a   1.000
_cell.length_b   1.000
_cell.length_c   1.000
_cell.angle_alpha   90.00
_cell.angle_beta   90.00
_cell.angle_gamma   90.00
#
_symmetry.space_group_name_H-M   'P 1'
#
loop_
_entity.id
_entity.type
_entity.pdbx_description
1 polymer ?
#
loop_
_entity_poly.entity_id
_entity_poly.type
_entity_poly.pdbx_seq_one_letter_code
_entity_poly.pdbx_strand_id
1 'polypeptide(L)' 'MMNINLKILDLQINYLKETLYVLLKCKELTNQDVVKCSEKLDKLILEYERLRNIDQFSI' A
#
# COMPACT_ATOMS: atom_id res chain seq x y z
N MET A 1 17.45 -4.57 -12.73
CA MET A 1 16.13 -4.64 -13.38
C MET A 1 15.10 -4.38 -12.29
N MET A 2 14.32 -3.29 -12.33
CA MET A 2 13.32 -3.03 -11.28
C MET A 2 12.25 -4.12 -11.35
N ASN A 3 12.07 -4.86 -10.25
CA ASN A 3 11.17 -5.98 -10.16
C ASN A 3 9.73 -5.54 -10.51
N ILE A 4 9.11 -6.20 -11.49
CA ILE A 4 7.75 -5.88 -11.97
C ILE A 4 6.76 -5.91 -10.79
N ASN A 5 6.99 -6.78 -9.81
CA ASN A 5 6.18 -6.87 -8.60
C ASN A 5 6.24 -5.59 -7.77
N LEU A 6 7.41 -4.95 -7.66
CA LEU A 6 7.54 -3.66 -6.97
C LEU A 6 6.75 -2.55 -7.66
N LYS A 7 6.74 -2.52 -9.00
CA LYS A 7 5.94 -1.53 -9.74
C LYS A 7 4.44 -1.73 -9.57
N ILE A 8 3.99 -2.99 -9.56
CA ILE A 8 2.58 -3.31 -9.32
C ILE A 8 2.17 -2.90 -7.91
N LEU A 9 3.00 -3.20 -6.91
CA LEU A 9 2.75 -2.81 -5.52
C LEU A 9 2.72 -1.29 -5.36
N ASP A 10 3.65 -0.57 -5.97
CA ASP A 10 3.70 0.89 -5.91
C ASP A 10 2.41 1.52 -6.49
N LEU A 11 1.93 1.02 -7.64
CA LEU A 11 0.64 1.45 -8.21
C LEU A 11 -0.53 1.18 -7.27
N GLN A 12 -0.60 -0.02 -6.66
CA GLN A 12 -1.66 -0.37 -5.73
C GLN A 12 -1.63 0.47 -4.45
N ILE A 13 -0.44 0.73 -3.91
CA ILE A 13 -0.22 1.61 -2.75
C ILE A 13 -0.71 3.02 -3.06
N ASN A 14 -0.35 3.58 -4.21
CA ASN A 14 -0.76 4.94 -4.59
C ASN A 14 -2.28 5.03 -4.78
N TYR A 15 -2.89 4.05 -5.45
CA TYR A 15 -4.34 3.98 -5.58
C TYR A 15 -5.07 3.91 -4.22
N LEU A 16 -4.55 3.11 -3.28
CA LEU A 16 -5.15 3.02 -1.94
C LEU A 16 -4.94 4.29 -1.11
N LYS A 17 -3.81 5.00 -1.27
CA LYS A 17 -3.60 6.31 -0.64
C LYS A 17 -4.65 7.32 -1.10
N GLU A 18 -4.90 7.40 -2.40
CA GLU A 18 -5.94 8.28 -2.96
C GLU A 18 -7.33 7.89 -2.46
N THR A 19 -7.64 6.59 -2.47
CA THR A 19 -8.92 6.08 -1.96
C THR A 19 -9.10 6.42 -0.49
N LEU A 20 -8.07 6.20 0.35
CA LEU A 20 -8.11 6.52 1.76
C LEU A 20 -8.29 8.02 1.99
N TYR A 21 -7.60 8.86 1.23
CA TYR A 21 -7.76 10.31 1.30
C TYR A 21 -9.19 10.75 0.99
N VAL A 22 -9.85 10.15 0.00
CA VAL A 22 -11.26 10.41 -0.30
C VAL A 22 -12.17 9.91 0.83
N LEU A 23 -11.93 8.70 1.36
CA LEU A 23 -12.71 8.15 2.45
C LEU A 23 -12.62 9.01 3.72
N LEU A 24 -11.44 9.51 4.05
CA LEU A 24 -11.21 10.40 5.20
C LEU A 24 -11.93 11.75 5.08
N LYS A 25 -12.26 12.19 3.86
CA LYS A 25 -13.10 13.39 3.65
C LYS A 25 -14.59 13.13 3.85
N CYS A 26 -15.03 11.90 3.65
CA CYS A 26 -16.45 11.55 3.61
C CYS A 26 -16.91 10.73 4.82
N LYS A 27 -15.99 10.16 5.59
CA LYS A 27 -16.28 9.20 6.66
C LYS A 27 -15.37 9.45 7.87
N GLU A 28 -15.85 9.03 9.04
CA GLU A 28 -15.07 9.08 10.27
C GLU A 28 -13.92 8.07 10.26
N LEU A 29 -12.89 8.33 11.06
CA LEU A 29 -11.71 7.48 11.19
C LEU A 29 -12.02 6.04 11.65
N THR A 30 -13.08 5.88 12.45
CA THR A 30 -13.54 4.58 12.96
C THR A 30 -14.44 3.84 11.97
N ASN A 31 -14.80 4.47 10.86
CA ASN A 31 -15.63 3.83 9.85
C ASN A 31 -14.92 2.58 9.32
N GLN A 32 -15.64 1.46 9.26
CA GLN A 32 -15.05 0.17 8.88
C GLN A 32 -14.40 0.19 7.50
N ASP A 33 -14.89 1.01 6.56
CA ASP A 33 -14.28 1.11 5.23
C ASP A 33 -12.95 1.86 5.28
N VAL A 34 -12.84 2.90 6.13
CA VAL A 34 -11.58 3.61 6.39
C VAL A 34 -10.57 2.65 7.04
N VAL A 35 -11.00 1.93 8.09
CA VAL A 35 -10.15 0.95 8.80
C VAL A 35 -9.63 -0.13 7.84
N LYS A 36 -10.52 -0.76 7.07
CA LYS A 36 -10.13 -1.80 6.10
C LYS A 36 -9.21 -1.27 5.02
N CYS A 37 -9.44 -0.04 4.54
CA CYS A 37 -8.57 0.59 3.54
C CYS A 37 -7.17 0.84 4.11
N SER A 38 -7.07 1.35 5.35
CA SER A 38 -5.80 1.55 6.05
C SER A 38 -5.05 0.24 6.29
N GLU A 39 -5.71 -0.79 6.82
CA GLU A 39 -5.09 -2.11 7.04
C GLU A 39 -4.56 -2.74 5.75
N LYS A 40 -5.27 -2.56 4.64
CA LYS A 40 -4.84 -3.06 3.33
C LYS A 40 -3.63 -2.29 2.81
N LEU A 41 -3.61 -0.98 3.00
CA LEU A 41 -2.48 -0.13 2.63
C LEU A 41 -1.22 -0.51 3.41
N ASP A 42 -1.32 -0.72 4.71
CA ASP A 42 -0.19 -1.14 5.56
C ASP A 42 0.39 -2.47 5.10
N LYS A 43 -0.46 -3.46 4.78
CA LYS A 43 0.00 -4.76 4.27
C LYS A 43 0.80 -4.62 2.96
N LEU A 44 0.32 -3.79 2.03
CA LEU A 44 1.03 -3.58 0.76
C LEU A 44 2.36 -2.86 0.96
N ILE A 45 2.43 -1.90 1.89
CA ILE A 45 3.68 -1.21 2.23
C ILE A 45 4.69 -2.20 2.80
N LEU A 46 4.29 -3.04 3.75
CA LEU A 46 5.17 -4.08 4.32
C LEU A 46 5.65 -5.07 3.25
N GLU A 47 4.77 -5.46 2.32
CA GLU A 47 5.15 -6.35 1.23
C GLU A 47 6.14 -5.69 0.25
N TYR A 48 5.92 -4.41 -0.08
CA TYR A 48 6.82 -3.63 -0.90
C TYR A 48 8.21 -3.51 -0.25
N GLU A 49 8.26 -3.18 1.04
CA GLU A 49 9.52 -3.11 1.79
C GLU A 49 10.23 -4.47 1.84
N ARG A 50 9.50 -5.56 2.09
CA ARG A 50 10.04 -6.91 2.09
C ARG A 50 10.67 -7.27 0.74
N LEU A 51 9.96 -7.03 -0.36
CA LEU A 51 10.47 -7.33 -1.71
C LEU A 51 11.64 -6.43 -2.09
N ARG A 52 11.58 -5.14 -1.75
CA ARG A 52 12.66 -4.19 -1.98
C ARG A 52 13.93 -4.62 -1.24
N ASN A 53 13.80 -5.11 -0.01
CA ASN A 53 14.92 -5.63 0.76
C ASN A 53 15.48 -6.93 0.15
N ILE A 54 14.63 -7.86 -0.29
CA ILE A 54 15.07 -9.09 -0.98
C ILE A 54 15.84 -8.76 -2.27
N ASP A 55 15.34 -7.82 -3.07
CA ASP A 55 16.02 -7.35 -4.29
C ASP A 55 17.40 -6.72 -3.99
N GLN A 56 17.60 -6.13 -2.79
CA GLN A 56 18.90 -5.57 -2.38
C GLN A 56 19.92 -6.62 -1.93
N PHE A 57 19.49 -7.79 -1.42
CA PHE A 57 20.38 -8.86 -0.95
C PHE A 57 20.56 -10.00 -1.96
N SER A 58 19.93 -9.92 -3.13
CA SER A 58 20.15 -10.85 -4.24
C SER A 58 21.43 -10.45 -4.98
N ILE A 59 22.59 -10.73 -4.37
CA ILE A 59 23.94 -10.64 -4.97
C ILE A 59 24.38 -12.02 -5.44
#